data_AF-A0A7C5RNC3-F1
#
_entry.id   AF-A0A7C5RNC3-F1
#
_cell.length_a   1.000
_cell.length_b   1.000
_cell.length_c   1.000
_cell.angle_alpha   90.00
_cell.angle_beta   90.00
_cell.angle_gamma   90.00
#
_symmetry.space_group_name_H-M   'P 1'
#
loop_
_entity.id
_entity.type
_entity.pdbx_description
1 polymer ?
#
loop_
_entity_poly.entity_id
_entity_poly.type
_entity_poly.pdbx_seq_one_letter_code
_entity_poly.pdbx_strand_id
1 'polypeptide(L)' 'MSLILDTGWVGSVREERCRHEELEFLGGQRTEGGENLYFRCKVCGDVIIVLPDRKKGYIIRGVKPTFPR' A
#
# COMPACT_ATOMS: atom_id res chain seq x y z
N MET A 1 18.13 -27.53 20.83
CA MET A 1 17.73 -27.85 19.44
C MET A 1 17.10 -26.59 18.88
N SER A 2 17.88 -25.74 18.21
CA SER A 2 17.37 -24.52 17.57
C SER A 2 16.74 -24.90 16.24
N LEU A 3 15.43 -24.73 16.12
CA LEU A 3 14.80 -24.51 14.82
C LEU A 3 14.71 -23.01 14.64
N ILE A 4 15.70 -22.49 13.92
CA ILE A 4 15.72 -21.11 13.48
C ILE A 4 14.75 -21.03 12.29
N LEU A 5 13.55 -20.51 12.53
CA LEU A 5 12.70 -19.96 11.49
C LEU A 5 12.78 -18.43 11.67
N ASP A 6 13.79 -17.83 11.04
CA ASP A 6 14.04 -16.38 10.96
C ASP A 6 12.99 -15.66 10.12
N THR A 7 11.71 -15.80 10.45
CA THR A 7 10.68 -14.90 9.96
C THR A 7 9.92 -14.39 11.16
N GLY A 8 10.59 -13.51 11.92
CA GLY A 8 9.99 -12.68 12.97
C GLY A 8 8.96 -11.72 12.38
N TRP A 9 7.80 -12.25 12.01
CA TRP A 9 6.58 -11.47 11.79
C TRP A 9 5.85 -11.34 13.13
N VAL A 10 6.27 -10.39 13.96
CA VAL A 10 5.44 -9.87 15.05
C VAL A 10 4.85 -8.55 14.57
N GLY A 11 3.95 -8.63 13.59
CA GLY A 11 3.17 -7.50 13.09
C GLY A 11 1.72 -7.65 13.52
N SER A 12 1.29 -6.88 14.51
CA SER A 12 -0.09 -6.88 15.02
C SER A 12 -1.08 -6.53 13.90
N VAL A 13 -1.83 -7.53 13.44
CA VAL A 13 -2.87 -7.46 12.40
C VAL A 13 -4.12 -6.77 12.96
N ARG A 14 -4.06 -5.45 13.19
CA ARG A 14 -5.22 -4.70 13.73
C ARG A 14 -5.61 -3.41 13.00
N GLU A 15 -4.83 -2.94 12.02
CA GLU A 15 -5.23 -1.79 11.18
C GLU A 15 -4.90 -2.04 9.70
N GLU A 16 -5.69 -2.87 9.03
CA GLU A 16 -5.39 -3.44 7.71
C GLU A 16 -5.50 -2.45 6.53
N ARG A 17 -5.83 -1.17 6.78
CA ARG A 17 -6.00 -0.14 5.74
C ARG A 17 -5.20 1.10 6.09
N CYS A 18 -4.49 1.66 5.10
CA CYS A 18 -3.84 2.96 5.21
C CYS A 18 -4.89 4.03 5.57
N ARG A 19 -4.64 4.80 6.64
CA ARG A 19 -5.46 5.95 7.06
C ARG A 19 -4.68 7.27 7.09
N HIS A 20 -3.41 7.26 6.69
CA HIS A 20 -2.59 8.46 6.63
C HIS A 20 -3.06 9.39 5.52
N GLU A 21 -3.06 10.69 5.81
CA GLU A 21 -3.50 11.73 4.86
C GLU A 21 -2.38 12.20 3.92
N GLU A 22 -1.13 11.86 4.25
CA GLU A 22 0.06 12.24 3.48
C GLU A 22 0.23 11.36 2.23
N LEU A 23 -0.47 11.75 1.16
CA LEU A 23 -0.48 11.06 -0.12
C LEU A 23 0.33 11.81 -1.18
N GLU A 24 1.05 11.05 -2.00
CA GLU A 24 1.74 11.50 -3.19
C GLU A 24 1.01 10.99 -4.43
N PHE A 25 0.60 11.88 -5.32
CA PHE A 25 0.03 11.47 -6.60
C PHE A 25 1.12 10.87 -7.50
N LEU A 26 0.89 9.64 -7.97
CA LEU A 26 1.83 8.92 -8.85
C LEU A 26 1.47 9.06 -10.32
N GLY A 27 0.19 9.33 -10.63
CA GLY A 27 -0.30 9.44 -12.01
C GLY A 27 -1.70 8.87 -12.21
N GLY A 28 -2.18 9.03 -13.44
CA GLY A 28 -3.44 8.48 -13.91
C GLY A 28 -3.23 7.47 -15.04
N GLN A 29 -4.12 6.48 -15.12
CA GLN A 29 -4.19 5.54 -16.24
C GLN A 29 -5.60 5.57 -16.84
N ARG A 30 -5.69 6.00 -18.10
CA ARG A 30 -6.95 5.99 -18.86
C ARG A 30 -7.28 4.58 -19.32
N THR A 31 -8.55 4.23 -19.17
CA THR A 31 -9.17 2.98 -19.65
C THR A 31 -10.44 3.34 -20.41
N GLU A 32 -11.06 2.38 -21.10
CA GLU A 32 -12.37 2.59 -21.75
C GLU A 32 -13.45 3.03 -20.74
N GLY A 33 -13.34 2.59 -19.48
CA GLY A 33 -14.29 2.90 -18.40
C GLY A 33 -13.97 4.17 -17.58
N GLY A 34 -12.96 4.94 -17.96
CA GLY A 34 -12.52 6.16 -17.26
C GLY A 34 -11.07 6.09 -16.76
N GLU A 35 -10.71 6.94 -15.80
CA GLU A 35 -9.33 7.07 -15.32
C GLU A 35 -9.12 6.49 -13.92
N ASN A 36 -8.16 5.57 -13.79
CA ASN A 36 -7.65 5.12 -12.50
C ASN A 36 -6.62 6.13 -11.99
N LEU A 37 -6.69 6.50 -10.72
CA LEU A 37 -5.72 7.40 -10.08
C LEU A 37 -4.92 6.65 -9.04
N TYR A 38 -3.60 6.88 -9.03
CA TYR A 38 -2.67 6.17 -8.16
C TYR A 38 -2.03 7.14 -7.17
N PHE A 39 -2.03 6.76 -5.89
CA PHE A 39 -1.45 7.55 -4.81
C PHE A 39 -0.54 6.68 -3.94
N ARG A 40 0.65 7.16 -3.59
CA ARG A 40 1.53 6.52 -2.59
C ARG A 40 1.38 7.23 -1.25
N CYS A 41 1.16 6.48 -0.18
CA CYS A 41 1.30 7.00 1.17
C CYS A 41 2.78 7.22 1.49
N LYS A 42 3.16 8.44 1.88
CA LYS A 42 4.54 8.77 2.24
C LYS A 42 4.99 8.15 3.57
N VAL A 43 4.05 7.72 4.42
CA VAL A 43 4.32 7.19 5.77
C VAL A 43 4.55 5.67 5.76
N CYS A 44 3.63 4.91 5.17
CA CYS A 44 3.71 3.44 5.13
C CYS A 44 4.16 2.88 3.79
N GLY A 45 4.12 3.68 2.71
CA GLY A 45 4.48 3.24 1.36
C GLY A 45 3.35 2.52 0.62
N ASP A 46 2.16 2.37 1.23
CA ASP A 46 1.00 1.77 0.56
C ASP A 46 0.62 2.55 -0.70
N VAL A 47 0.20 1.83 -1.73
CA VAL A 47 -0.33 2.42 -2.96
C VAL A 47 -1.85 2.27 -2.97
N ILE A 48 -2.55 3.40 -3.05
CA ILE A 48 -4.00 3.49 -3.12
C ILE A 48 -4.39 3.73 -4.57
N ILE A 49 -5.32 2.92 -5.07
CA ILE A 49 -5.85 2.99 -6.42
C ILE A 49 -7.31 3.42 -6.33
N VAL A 50 -7.62 4.58 -6.89
CA VAL A 50 -8.99 5.11 -6.97
C VAL A 50 -9.53 4.81 -8.36
N LEU A 51 -10.65 4.08 -8.43
CA LEU A 51 -11.30 3.75 -9.69
C LEU A 51 -12.15 4.92 -10.21
N PRO A 52 -12.54 4.91 -11.50
CA PRO A 52 -13.22 6.05 -12.13
C PRO A 52 -14.56 6.38 -11.47
N ASP A 53 -15.26 5.36 -10.96
CA ASP A 53 -16.55 5.53 -10.27
C ASP A 53 -16.43 6.11 -8.86
N ARG A 54 -15.21 6.20 -8.31
CA ARG A 54 -14.87 6.63 -6.94
C ARG A 54 -15.59 5.87 -5.82
N LYS A 55 -16.32 4.80 -6.14
CA LYS A 55 -17.06 3.96 -5.18
C LYS A 55 -16.20 2.83 -4.67
N LYS A 56 -15.23 2.39 -5.47
CA LYS A 56 -14.32 1.30 -5.15
C LYS A 56 -12.87 1.75 -5.33
N GLY A 57 -12.01 1.13 -4.55
CA GLY A 57 -10.57 1.33 -4.62
C GLY A 57 -9.84 0.13 -4.07
N TYR A 58 -8.59 -0.02 -4.47
CA TYR A 58 -7.70 -1.08 -4.00
C TYR A 58 -6.53 -0.47 -3.24
N ILE A 59 -5.96 -1.24 -2.31
CA ILE A 59 -4.72 -0.85 -1.66
C ILE A 59 -3.69 -1.96 -1.83
N ILE A 60 -2.55 -1.62 -2.43
CA ILE A 60 -1.37 -2.47 -2.50
C ILE A 60 -0.47 -2.11 -1.32
N ARG A 61 -0.07 -3.10 -0.52
CA ARG A 61 0.77 -2.87 0.66
C ARG A 61 2.16 -2.40 0.25
N GLY A 62 2.63 -1.34 0.89
CA GLY A 62 4.00 -0.88 0.77
C GLY A 62 4.94 -1.89 1.42
N VAL A 63 5.94 -2.37 0.68
CA VAL A 63 7.03 -3.15 1.27
C VAL A 63 8.12 -2.17 1.67
N LYS A 64 8.34 -1.98 2.97
CA LYS A 64 9.58 -1.33 3.44
C LYS A 64 10.69 -2.37 3.30
N PRO A 65 11.69 -2.19 2.41
CA PRO A 65 12.81 -3.11 2.37
C PRO A 65 13.55 -3.03 3.70
N THR A 66 13.46 -4.09 4.50
CA THR A 66 14.26 -4.27 5.70
C THR A 66 15.66 -4.72 5.28
N PHE A 67 16.41 -3.84 4.63
CA PHE A 67 17.85 -4.01 4.49
C PHE A 67 18.52 -3.09 5.51
N PRO A 68 19.22 -3.64 6.53
CA PRO A 68 20.07 -2.82 7.38
C PRO A 68 21.16 -2.21 6.48
N ARG A 69 21.27 -0.88 6.51
CA ARG A 69 22.42 -0.18 5.94
C ARG A 69 23.64 -0.38 6.82
#